data_AF-A0A355IUE3-F1
#
_entry.id   AF-A0A355IUE3-F1
#
_cell.length_a   1.000
_cell.length_b   1.000
_cell.length_c   1.000
_cell.angle_alpha   90.00
_cell.angle_beta   90.00
_cell.angle_gamma   90.00
#
_symmetry.space_group_name_H-M   'P 1'
#
loop_
_entity.id
_entity.type
_entity.pdbx_description
1 polymer ?
#
loop_
_entity_poly.entity_id
_entity_poly.type
_entity_poly.pdbx_seq_one_letter_code
_entity_poly.pdbx_strand_id
1 'polypeptide(L)'
;MSNENRISLAIPEETATAVKQHFTEAAQMLAPYLINLTPEEKKSLPKVGDKGYSFVNKGNEYLQLPSTPMPPYLNVPEISVDLKGYDTLRQILQVIMPTIDRLDDTMTLSGSEAYGGVLAFYNYIKGAAKAGVPGAQTIYDDLSARFPGRKVKAATGE
;
A
#
# COMPACT_ATOMS: atom_id res chain seq x y z
N MET A 1 21.97 -20.83 -2.46
CA MET A 1 21.33 -19.50 -2.55
C MET A 1 22.20 -18.57 -1.73
N SER A 2 22.99 -17.74 -2.41
CA SER A 2 23.82 -16.71 -1.79
C SER A 2 22.91 -15.71 -1.09
N ASN A 3 23.13 -15.38 0.19
CA ASN A 3 22.50 -14.22 0.82
C ASN A 3 23.21 -12.97 0.28
N GLU A 4 22.83 -12.53 -0.92
CA GLU A 4 23.28 -11.25 -1.45
C GLU A 4 22.48 -10.13 -0.79
N ASN A 5 23.18 -9.24 -0.09
CA ASN A 5 22.64 -7.99 0.40
C ASN A 5 22.67 -6.96 -0.75
N ARG A 6 21.52 -6.67 -1.33
CA ARG A 6 21.36 -5.74 -2.46
C ARG A 6 21.04 -4.32 -1.98
N ILE A 7 20.62 -4.12 -0.73
CA ILE A 7 20.39 -2.77 -0.19
C ILE A 7 20.85 -2.61 1.27
N SER A 8 21.76 -1.67 1.49
CA SER A 8 22.07 -1.14 2.83
C SER A 8 21.22 0.09 3.11
N LEU A 9 19.98 -0.10 3.56
CA LEU A 9 19.04 0.99 3.82
C LEU A 9 19.17 1.50 5.25
N ALA A 10 19.61 2.74 5.41
CA ALA A 10 19.55 3.49 6.68
C ALA A 10 18.89 4.85 6.42
N ILE A 11 17.63 5.00 6.81
CA ILE A 11 16.89 6.26 6.69
C ILE A 11 17.15 7.06 7.98
N PRO A 12 17.70 8.28 7.90
CA PRO A 12 17.86 9.13 9.07
C PRO A 12 16.51 9.40 9.76
N GLU A 13 16.50 9.40 11.09
CA GLU A 13 15.27 9.62 11.87
C GLU A 13 14.62 10.98 11.57
N GLU A 14 15.43 12.01 11.37
CA GLU A 14 14.97 13.35 10.96
C GLU A 14 14.22 13.29 9.62
N THR A 15 14.77 12.58 8.62
CA THR A 15 14.12 12.39 7.31
C THR A 15 12.81 11.63 7.45
N ALA A 16 12.80 10.53 8.20
CA ALA A 16 11.59 9.73 8.42
C ALA A 16 10.49 10.55 9.12
N THR A 17 10.87 11.42 10.05
CA THR A 17 9.96 12.30 10.79
C THR A 17 9.39 13.39 9.88
N ALA A 18 10.24 14.07 9.10
CA ALA A 18 9.81 15.10 8.16
C ALA A 18 8.84 14.55 7.11
N VAL A 19 9.13 13.37 6.55
CA VAL A 19 8.23 12.72 5.57
C VAL A 19 6.86 12.43 6.18
N LYS A 20 6.80 11.84 7.39
CA LYS A 20 5.53 11.57 8.09
C LYS A 20 4.74 12.85 8.36
N GLN A 21 5.43 13.92 8.74
CA GLN A 21 4.83 15.22 9.00
C GLN A 21 4.19 15.79 7.73
N HIS A 22 4.93 15.80 6.60
CA HIS A 22 4.39 16.29 5.33
C HIS A 22 3.19 15.50 4.82
N PHE A 23 3.19 14.17 4.98
CA PHE A 23 2.01 13.36 4.65
C PHE A 23 0.81 13.68 5.56
N THR A 24 1.06 13.94 6.84
CA THR A 24 0.01 14.33 7.79
C THR A 24 -0.61 15.68 7.42
N GLU A 25 0.24 16.66 7.09
CA GLU A 25 -0.21 17.99 6.63
C GLU A 25 -1.01 17.89 5.33
N ALA A 26 -0.52 17.14 4.34
CA ALA A 26 -1.24 16.92 3.09
C ALA A 26 -2.60 16.25 3.31
N ALA A 27 -2.67 15.24 4.18
CA ALA A 27 -3.92 14.57 4.52
C ALA A 27 -4.92 15.53 5.21
N GLN A 28 -4.45 16.40 6.10
CA GLN A 28 -5.29 17.41 6.76
C GLN A 28 -5.84 18.45 5.75
N MET A 29 -5.01 18.90 4.80
CA MET A 29 -5.47 19.82 3.74
C MET A 29 -6.53 19.20 2.84
N LEU A 30 -6.43 17.90 2.57
CA LEU A 30 -7.37 17.18 1.72
C LEU A 30 -8.65 16.76 2.44
N ALA A 31 -8.62 16.61 3.77
CA ALA A 31 -9.74 16.08 4.56
C ALA A 31 -11.12 16.74 4.27
N PRO A 32 -11.25 18.05 4.02
CA PRO A 32 -12.54 18.67 3.69
C PRO A 32 -13.13 18.24 2.33
N TYR A 33 -12.32 17.65 1.44
CA TYR A 33 -12.68 17.33 0.06
C TYR A 33 -12.76 15.81 -0.21
N LEU A 34 -12.29 14.98 0.73
CA LEU A 34 -12.25 13.54 0.58
C LEU A 34 -13.41 12.88 1.30
N ILE A 35 -13.93 11.81 0.70
CA ILE A 35 -14.98 10.97 1.28
C ILE A 35 -14.50 9.53 1.38
N ASN A 36 -14.99 8.82 2.38
CA ASN A 36 -14.74 7.40 2.54
C ASN A 36 -15.97 6.62 2.07
N LEU A 37 -15.77 5.74 1.09
CA LEU A 37 -16.77 4.78 0.66
C LEU A 37 -16.50 3.44 1.32
N THR A 38 -17.55 2.77 1.77
CA THR A 38 -17.51 1.36 2.15
C THR A 38 -17.15 0.49 0.94
N PRO A 39 -16.61 -0.73 1.15
CA PRO A 39 -16.38 -1.67 0.07
C PRO A 39 -17.62 -1.92 -0.79
N GLU A 40 -18.80 -1.97 -0.17
CA GLU A 40 -20.10 -2.20 -0.80
C GLU A 40 -20.51 -1.01 -1.69
N GLU A 41 -20.43 0.23 -1.19
CA GLU A 41 -20.70 1.45 -1.97
C GLU A 41 -19.73 1.57 -3.15
N LYS A 42 -18.44 1.31 -2.92
CA LYS A 42 -17.44 1.37 -3.98
C LYS A 42 -17.67 0.31 -5.06
N LYS A 43 -18.29 -0.82 -4.70
CA LYS A 43 -18.64 -1.90 -5.64
C LYS A 43 -19.91 -1.58 -6.43
N SER A 44 -20.87 -0.86 -5.85
CA SER A 44 -22.13 -0.51 -6.50
C SER A 44 -22.01 0.65 -7.49
N LEU A 45 -21.01 1.53 -7.33
CA LEU A 45 -20.79 2.67 -8.20
C LEU A 45 -20.17 2.29 -9.57
N PRO A 46 -20.64 2.90 -10.68
CA PRO A 46 -19.97 2.79 -11.97
C PRO A 46 -18.54 3.33 -11.88
N LYS A 47 -17.58 2.54 -12.36
CA LYS A 47 -16.16 2.89 -12.28
C LYS A 47 -15.71 3.60 -13.54
N VAL A 48 -15.12 4.77 -13.37
CA VAL A 48 -14.47 5.52 -14.44
C VAL A 48 -13.04 5.01 -14.59
N GLY A 49 -12.88 3.91 -15.35
CA GLY A 49 -11.57 3.53 -15.90
C GLY A 49 -11.22 4.38 -17.13
N ASP A 50 -10.09 4.11 -17.80
CA ASP A 50 -9.60 4.97 -18.90
C ASP A 50 -10.64 5.21 -20.01
N LYS A 51 -11.33 4.15 -20.46
CA LYS A 51 -12.41 4.29 -21.46
C LYS A 51 -13.59 5.11 -20.95
N GLY A 52 -13.94 4.93 -19.67
CA GLY A 52 -14.99 5.70 -19.01
C GLY A 52 -14.62 7.17 -18.91
N TYR A 53 -13.35 7.46 -18.62
CA TYR A 53 -12.83 8.82 -18.55
C TYR A 53 -12.95 9.55 -19.89
N SER A 54 -12.53 8.90 -20.99
CA SER A 54 -12.70 9.47 -22.33
C SER A 54 -14.18 9.68 -22.69
N PHE A 55 -15.07 8.76 -22.31
CA PHE A 55 -16.50 8.90 -22.51
C PHE A 55 -17.09 10.10 -21.76
N VAL A 56 -16.77 10.25 -20.46
CA VAL A 56 -17.27 11.35 -19.63
C VAL A 56 -16.75 12.69 -20.13
N ASN A 57 -15.45 12.79 -20.45
CA ASN A 57 -14.89 14.02 -21.03
C ASN A 57 -15.59 14.40 -22.33
N LYS A 58 -15.73 13.45 -23.26
CA LYS A 58 -16.36 13.74 -24.53
C LYS A 58 -17.83 14.11 -24.38
N GLY A 59 -18.54 13.44 -23.46
CA GLY A 59 -19.89 13.81 -23.08
C GLY A 59 -19.99 15.23 -22.55
N ASN A 60 -19.10 15.60 -21.62
CA ASN A 60 -19.06 16.96 -21.08
C ASN A 60 -18.77 18.00 -22.17
N GLU A 61 -17.87 17.74 -23.11
CA GLU A 61 -17.63 18.63 -24.26
C GLU A 61 -18.91 18.88 -25.05
N TYR A 62 -19.69 17.84 -25.36
CA TYR A 62 -20.97 18.00 -26.05
C TYR A 62 -21.98 18.80 -25.21
N LEU A 63 -22.02 18.58 -23.90
CA LEU A 63 -22.92 19.32 -23.00
C LEU A 63 -22.60 20.82 -22.93
N GLN A 64 -21.39 21.25 -23.29
CA GLN A 64 -21.03 22.67 -23.39
C GLN A 64 -21.42 23.32 -24.72
N LEU A 65 -21.81 22.54 -25.74
CA LEU A 65 -22.17 23.11 -27.03
C LEU A 65 -23.57 23.76 -27.00
N PRO A 66 -23.75 24.92 -27.65
CA PRO A 66 -25.07 25.48 -27.85
C PRO A 66 -25.98 24.48 -28.57
N SER A 67 -27.25 24.40 -28.15
CA SER A 67 -28.29 23.56 -28.78
C SER A 67 -28.13 22.04 -28.60
N THR A 68 -27.24 21.56 -27.73
CA THR A 68 -27.21 20.14 -27.35
C THR A 68 -28.53 19.74 -26.68
N PRO A 69 -29.25 18.73 -27.20
CA PRO A 69 -30.48 18.24 -26.57
C PRO A 69 -30.14 17.57 -25.23
N MET A 70 -30.79 18.00 -24.16
CA MET A 70 -30.52 17.51 -22.82
C MET A 70 -31.81 17.28 -22.03
N PRO A 71 -31.86 16.27 -21.15
CA PRO A 71 -32.99 16.09 -20.25
C PRO A 71 -33.13 17.28 -19.30
N PRO A 72 -34.37 17.70 -18.94
CA PRO A 72 -34.59 18.88 -18.10
C PRO A 72 -34.08 18.72 -16.66
N TYR A 73 -33.82 17.48 -16.22
CA TYR A 73 -33.30 17.17 -14.88
C TYR A 73 -31.76 17.16 -14.82
N LEU A 74 -31.06 17.35 -15.94
CA LEU A 74 -29.60 17.26 -15.98
C LEU A 74 -28.96 18.57 -15.49
N ASN A 75 -28.15 18.50 -14.44
CA ASN A 75 -27.37 19.64 -13.96
C ASN A 75 -26.00 19.69 -14.67
N VAL A 76 -25.95 20.38 -15.81
CA VAL A 76 -24.72 20.49 -16.63
C VAL A 76 -23.57 21.20 -15.88
N PRO A 77 -23.80 22.32 -15.15
CA PRO A 77 -22.74 22.92 -14.33
C PRO A 77 -22.09 21.94 -13.36
N GLU A 78 -22.88 21.10 -12.69
CA GLU A 78 -22.37 20.14 -11.69
C GLU A 78 -21.47 19.07 -12.31
N ILE A 79 -21.83 18.55 -13.50
CA ILE A 79 -20.99 17.57 -14.22
C ILE A 79 -19.58 18.13 -14.47
N SER A 80 -19.48 19.42 -14.81
CA SER A 80 -18.19 20.08 -15.00
C SER A 80 -17.42 20.30 -13.69
N VAL A 81 -18.12 20.53 -12.57
CA VAL A 81 -17.50 20.61 -11.23
C VAL A 81 -16.94 19.24 -10.84
N ASP A 82 -17.73 18.18 -10.96
CA ASP A 82 -17.34 16.81 -10.64
C ASP A 82 -16.15 16.34 -11.48
N LEU A 83 -16.17 16.61 -12.80
CA LEU A 83 -15.08 16.21 -13.69
C LEU A 83 -13.76 16.93 -13.34
N LYS A 84 -13.82 18.22 -13.01
CA LYS A 84 -12.64 18.98 -12.55
C LYS A 84 -12.13 18.47 -11.20
N GLY A 85 -13.04 18.13 -10.28
CA GLY A 85 -12.70 17.50 -9.00
C GLY A 85 -11.99 16.16 -9.22
N TYR A 86 -12.55 15.31 -10.07
CA TYR A 86 -11.95 14.03 -10.47
C TYR A 86 -10.55 14.21 -11.05
N ASP A 87 -10.36 15.16 -11.99
CA ASP A 87 -9.07 15.43 -12.61
C ASP A 87 -8.02 15.89 -11.59
N THR A 88 -8.42 16.77 -10.68
CA THR A 88 -7.54 17.28 -9.61
C THR A 88 -7.09 16.13 -8.70
N LEU A 89 -8.02 15.29 -8.25
CA LEU A 89 -7.72 14.12 -7.42
C LEU A 89 -6.83 13.11 -8.16
N ARG A 90 -7.08 12.90 -9.46
CA ARG A 90 -6.27 12.01 -10.30
C ARG A 90 -4.82 12.51 -10.42
N GLN A 91 -4.61 13.81 -10.60
CA GLN A 91 -3.26 14.40 -10.66
C GLN A 91 -2.50 14.24 -9.34
N ILE A 92 -3.18 14.48 -8.21
CA ILE A 92 -2.60 14.25 -6.88
C ILE A 92 -2.21 12.78 -6.71
N LEU A 93 -3.11 11.86 -7.08
CA LEU A 93 -2.88 10.42 -6.99
C LEU A 93 -1.69 9.97 -7.85
N GLN A 94 -1.53 10.53 -9.06
CA GLN A 94 -0.40 10.24 -9.95
C GLN A 94 0.96 10.60 -9.34
N VAL A 95 1.02 11.63 -8.50
CA VAL A 95 2.25 12.03 -7.80
C VAL A 95 2.55 11.10 -6.61
N ILE A 96 1.50 10.67 -5.90
CA ILE A 96 1.66 9.89 -4.67
C ILE A 96 1.92 8.40 -4.95
N MET A 97 1.24 7.81 -5.94
CA MET A 97 1.30 6.37 -6.20
C MET A 97 2.72 5.82 -6.44
N PRO A 98 3.57 6.45 -7.28
CA PRO A 98 4.94 5.95 -7.46
C PRO A 98 5.77 5.95 -6.17
N THR A 99 5.48 6.85 -5.24
CA THR A 99 6.16 6.89 -3.94
C THR A 99 5.69 5.73 -3.06
N ILE A 100 4.39 5.44 -3.05
CA ILE A 100 3.82 4.27 -2.35
C ILE A 100 4.43 2.98 -2.88
N ASP A 101 4.46 2.81 -4.21
CA ASP A 101 5.00 1.60 -4.84
C ASP A 101 6.48 1.41 -4.48
N ARG A 102 7.28 2.49 -4.53
CA ARG A 102 8.71 2.42 -4.17
C ARG A 102 8.95 2.15 -2.69
N LEU A 103 8.09 2.64 -1.80
CA LEU A 103 8.16 2.30 -0.37
C LEU A 103 7.89 0.81 -0.16
N ASP A 104 6.85 0.27 -0.78
CA ASP A 104 6.49 -1.15 -0.69
C ASP A 104 7.57 -2.07 -1.28
N ASP A 105 8.09 -1.75 -2.46
CA ASP A 105 9.19 -2.48 -3.09
C ASP A 105 10.44 -2.51 -2.20
N THR A 106 10.80 -1.36 -1.62
CA THR A 106 11.98 -1.24 -0.76
C THR A 106 11.79 -1.97 0.57
N MET A 107 10.60 -1.91 1.16
CA MET A 107 10.25 -2.69 2.35
C MET A 107 10.31 -4.19 2.06
N THR A 108 9.79 -4.63 0.92
CA THR A 108 9.82 -6.03 0.49
C THR A 108 11.25 -6.52 0.30
N LEU A 109 12.09 -5.76 -0.40
CA LEU A 109 13.49 -6.12 -0.61
C LEU A 109 14.27 -6.19 0.71
N SER A 110 14.23 -5.13 1.51
CA SER A 110 14.96 -5.07 2.79
C SER A 110 14.49 -6.14 3.78
N GLY A 111 13.18 -6.39 3.85
CA GLY A 111 12.59 -7.46 4.65
C GLY A 111 13.03 -8.85 4.19
N SER A 112 13.06 -9.10 2.87
CA SER A 112 13.50 -10.36 2.29
C SER A 112 14.98 -10.65 2.60
N GLU A 113 15.83 -9.63 2.56
CA GLU A 113 17.26 -9.78 2.86
C GLU A 113 17.50 -10.08 4.34
N ALA A 114 16.82 -9.34 5.23
CA ALA A 114 16.83 -9.61 6.65
C ALA A 114 16.33 -11.05 6.96
N TYR A 115 15.23 -11.46 6.30
CA TYR A 115 14.69 -12.80 6.43
C TYR A 115 15.68 -13.88 5.99
N GLY A 116 16.35 -13.70 4.84
CA GLY A 116 17.38 -14.63 4.35
C GLY A 116 18.55 -14.77 5.33
N GLY A 117 19.01 -13.66 5.92
CA GLY A 117 20.04 -13.64 6.96
C GLY A 117 19.63 -14.43 8.21
N VAL A 118 18.43 -14.14 8.74
CA VAL A 118 17.89 -14.83 9.91
C VAL A 118 17.62 -16.32 9.64
N LEU A 119 17.18 -16.67 8.43
CA LEU A 119 16.97 -18.06 8.03
C LEU A 119 18.27 -18.87 8.01
N ALA A 120 19.36 -18.27 7.49
CA ALA A 120 20.68 -18.89 7.53
C ALA A 120 21.15 -19.11 8.98
N PHE A 121 20.99 -18.10 9.84
CA PHE A 121 21.29 -18.20 11.26
C PHE A 121 20.45 -19.28 11.96
N TYR A 122 19.14 -19.34 11.70
CA TYR A 122 18.24 -20.36 12.24
C TYR A 122 18.68 -21.77 11.86
N ASN A 123 19.05 -22.00 10.59
CA ASN A 123 19.52 -23.30 10.14
C ASN A 123 20.86 -23.70 10.78
N TYR A 124 21.77 -22.74 10.94
CA TYR A 124 23.02 -22.95 11.68
C TYR A 124 22.74 -23.36 13.14
N ILE A 125 21.92 -22.58 13.85
CA ILE A 125 21.56 -22.84 15.25
C ILE A 125 20.86 -24.19 15.41
N LYS A 126 19.98 -24.58 14.48
CA LYS A 126 19.34 -25.90 14.46
C LYS A 126 20.36 -27.03 14.37
N GLY A 127 21.41 -26.87 13.57
CA GLY A 127 22.51 -27.84 13.47
C GLY A 127 23.36 -27.86 14.75
N ALA A 128 23.70 -26.68 15.28
CA ALA A 128 24.48 -26.52 16.50
C ALA A 128 23.78 -27.12 17.73
N ALA A 129 22.46 -26.94 17.85
CA ALA A 129 21.64 -27.56 18.89
C ALA A 129 21.71 -29.09 18.85
N LYS A 130 21.59 -29.69 17.65
CA LYS A 130 21.74 -31.14 17.45
C LYS A 130 23.15 -31.65 17.79
N ALA A 131 24.17 -30.83 17.57
CA ALA A 131 25.56 -31.15 17.90
C ALA A 131 25.91 -30.91 19.38
N GLY A 132 24.96 -30.47 20.21
CA GLY A 132 25.19 -30.20 21.63
C GLY A 132 26.02 -28.95 21.91
N VAL A 133 26.09 -28.00 20.96
CA VAL A 133 26.79 -26.72 21.18
C VAL A 133 26.11 -25.97 22.33
N PRO A 134 26.84 -25.57 23.38
CA PRO A 134 26.27 -24.86 24.53
C PRO A 134 25.48 -23.63 24.11
N GLY A 135 24.27 -23.47 24.67
CA GLY A 135 23.38 -22.34 24.40
C GLY A 135 22.59 -22.41 23.08
N ALA A 136 22.96 -23.26 22.13
CA ALA A 136 22.28 -23.35 20.83
C ALA A 136 20.86 -23.93 20.94
N GLN A 137 20.62 -24.87 21.87
CA GLN A 137 19.29 -25.45 22.09
C GLN A 137 18.27 -24.39 22.54
N THR A 138 18.64 -23.54 23.50
CA THR A 138 17.78 -22.45 23.99
C THR A 138 17.39 -21.48 22.87
N ILE A 139 18.36 -21.06 22.04
CA ILE A 139 18.11 -20.16 20.91
C ILE A 139 17.22 -20.84 19.86
N TYR A 140 17.50 -22.11 19.57
CA TYR A 140 16.70 -22.89 18.62
C TYR A 140 15.24 -22.99 19.07
N ASP A 141 14.99 -23.31 20.34
CA ASP A 141 13.64 -23.50 20.85
C ASP A 141 12.78 -22.24 20.72
N ASP A 142 13.32 -21.08 21.11
CA ASP A 142 12.63 -19.78 20.96
C ASP A 142 12.36 -19.43 19.48
N LEU A 143 13.38 -19.50 18.62
CA LEU A 143 13.20 -19.20 17.19
C LEU A 143 12.26 -20.21 16.51
N SER A 144 12.30 -21.48 16.90
CA SER A 144 11.47 -22.52 16.30
C SER A 144 9.99 -22.37 16.63
N ALA A 145 9.64 -21.73 17.75
CA ALA A 145 8.27 -21.39 18.12
C ALA A 145 7.71 -20.24 17.27
N ARG A 146 8.60 -19.37 16.77
CA ARG A 146 8.27 -18.17 15.96
C ARG A 146 8.42 -18.40 14.46
N PHE A 147 8.91 -19.57 14.06
CA PHE A 147 9.18 -19.87 12.66
C PHE A 147 7.87 -19.91 11.83
N PRO A 148 7.79 -19.14 10.72
CA PRO A 148 6.58 -19.09 9.89
C PRO A 148 6.14 -20.47 9.41
N GLY A 149 4.83 -20.74 9.44
CA GLY A 149 4.26 -22.01 8.95
C GLY A 149 4.27 -23.17 9.96
N ARG A 150 4.77 -22.98 11.18
CA ARG A 150 4.58 -23.97 12.25
C ARG A 150 3.14 -23.91 12.75
N LYS A 151 2.39 -25.01 12.60
CA LYS A 151 1.09 -25.15 13.27
C LYS A 151 1.35 -25.19 14.77
N VAL A 152 0.93 -24.14 15.49
CA VAL A 152 0.87 -24.19 16.96
C VAL A 152 -0.13 -25.30 17.29
N LYS A 153 0.34 -26.39 17.91
CA LYS A 153 -0.59 -27.37 18.50
C LYS A 153 -1.37 -26.60 19.55
N ALA A 154 -2.68 -26.43 19.32
CA ALA A 154 -3.58 -25.92 20.34
C ALA A 154 -3.36 -26.75 21.60
N ALA A 155 -3.01 -26.08 22.70
CA ALA A 155 -2.96 -26.73 24.00
C ALA A 155 -4.39 -27.17 24.32
N THR A 156 -4.66 -28.46 24.18
CA THR A 156 -5.79 -29.12 24.84
C THR A 156 -5.57 -28.93 26.32
N GLY A 157 -6.34 -28.01 26.91
CA GLY A 157 -6.46 -27.89 28.36
C GLY A 157 -7.14 -29.13 28.91
N GLU A 158 -6.51 -29.73 29.92
CA GLU A 158 -7.18 -30.54 30.94
C GLU A 158 -7.69 -29.62 32.04
#